data_AF-A0A1J1E2L4-F1
#
_entry.id   AF-A0A1J1E2L4-F1
#
_cell.length_a   1.000
_cell.length_b   1.000
_cell.length_c   1.000
_cell.angle_alpha   90.00
_cell.angle_beta   90.00
_cell.angle_gamma   90.00
#
_symmetry.space_group_name_H-M   'P 1'
#
loop_
_entity.id
_entity.type
_entity.pdbx_description
1 polymer ?
#
loop_
_entity_poly.entity_id
_entity_poly.type
_entity_poly.pdbx_seq_one_letter_code
_entity_poly.pdbx_strand_id
1 'polypeptide(L)'
;MLKREGKVYTQIVKNCSSSVIIPIVESRASKESTIYTDGFKSYDGLVNYGYKRHYRVKHSENEFARGVNHINGIENFWGLCKVRLSRFRGVHKHKFYYHLKECEWRFNYRNENLYFCLLKWLRKNPLKLS
;
A
#
# COMPACT_ATOMS: atom_id res chain seq x y z
N MET A 1 0.32 1.12 2.18
CA MET A 1 -0.83 1.59 2.98
C MET A 1 -2.10 0.96 2.42
N LEU A 2 -2.87 0.24 3.25
CA LEU A 2 -4.20 -0.24 2.88
C LEU A 2 -5.24 0.83 3.25
N LYS A 3 -6.13 1.15 2.32
CA LYS A 3 -7.23 2.11 2.47
C LYS A 3 -8.55 1.40 2.74
N ARG A 4 -9.59 2.18 3.04
CA ARG A 4 -10.99 1.71 3.04
C ARG A 4 -11.30 1.01 1.70
N GLU A 5 -12.24 0.06 1.74
CA GLU A 5 -12.61 -0.81 0.60
C GLU A 5 -11.52 -1.81 0.17
N GLY A 6 -10.46 -1.97 0.96
CA GLY A 6 -9.41 -2.96 0.67
C GLY A 6 -8.57 -2.60 -0.56
N LYS A 7 -8.43 -1.29 -0.87
CA LYS A 7 -7.52 -0.79 -1.90
C LYS A 7 -6.16 -0.46 -1.28
N VAL A 8 -5.07 -0.81 -1.94
CA VAL A 8 -3.70 -0.55 -1.51
C VAL A 8 -3.11 0.62 -2.27
N TYR A 9 -2.29 1.39 -1.57
CA TYR A 9 -1.36 2.37 -2.13
C TYR A 9 0.07 2.01 -1.74
N THR A 10 0.96 2.05 -2.72
CA THR A 10 2.40 1.82 -2.57
C THR A 10 3.22 2.98 -3.13
N GLN A 11 4.38 3.20 -2.56
CA GLN A 11 5.34 4.20 -3.02
C GLN A 11 6.74 3.78 -2.57
N ILE A 12 7.73 3.98 -3.43
CA ILE A 12 9.13 3.84 -3.03
C ILE A 12 9.53 5.11 -2.28
N VAL A 13 9.97 4.94 -1.03
CA VAL A 13 10.48 6.04 -0.20
C VAL A 13 12.01 5.99 -0.17
N LYS A 14 12.65 7.16 -0.05
CA LYS A 14 14.12 7.25 0.05
C LYS A 14 14.64 6.61 1.35
N ASN A 15 13.89 6.78 2.43
CA ASN A 15 14.13 6.17 3.72
C ASN A 15 12.80 6.09 4.50
N CYS A 16 12.82 5.42 5.65
CA CYS A 16 11.63 5.24 6.48
C CYS A 16 11.57 6.26 7.62
N SER A 17 12.15 7.46 7.51
CA SER A 17 12.06 8.47 8.58
C SER A 17 10.64 9.05 8.70
N SER A 18 10.28 9.55 9.89
CA SER A 18 9.02 10.28 10.08
C SER A 18 8.88 11.47 9.13
N SER A 19 9.97 12.21 8.87
CA SER A 19 9.96 13.35 7.96
C SER A 19 9.59 13.00 6.51
N VAL A 20 9.82 11.75 6.09
CA VAL A 20 9.41 11.25 4.76
C VAL A 20 8.02 10.61 4.82
N ILE A 21 7.73 9.83 5.87
CA ILE A 21 6.48 9.05 5.96
C ILE A 21 5.28 9.96 6.26
N ILE A 22 5.40 10.91 7.20
CA ILE A 22 4.26 11.72 7.67
C ILE A 22 3.63 12.52 6.53
N PRO A 23 4.37 13.26 5.67
CA PRO A 23 3.77 13.99 4.55
C PRO A 23 3.05 13.07 3.55
N ILE A 24 3.55 11.85 3.35
CA ILE A 24 2.89 10.86 2.48
C ILE A 24 1.55 10.44 3.09
N VAL A 25 1.51 10.20 4.40
CA VAL A 25 0.26 9.86 5.10
C VAL A 25 -0.74 11.02 5.00
N GLU A 26 -0.31 12.26 5.25
CA GLU A 26 -1.14 13.47 5.12
C GLU A 26 -1.71 13.67 3.71
N SER A 27 -0.92 13.41 2.67
CA SER A 27 -1.41 13.52 1.29
C SER A 27 -2.45 12.45 0.92
N ARG A 28 -2.61 11.39 1.73
CA ARG A 28 -3.41 10.21 1.35
C ARG A 28 -4.50 9.83 2.35
N ALA A 29 -4.48 10.36 3.57
CA ALA A 29 -5.42 10.07 4.63
C ALA A 29 -5.84 11.37 5.33
N SER A 30 -7.14 11.54 5.54
CA SER A 30 -7.69 12.67 6.29
C SER A 30 -7.37 12.56 7.78
N LYS A 31 -7.31 13.68 8.51
CA LYS A 31 -7.04 13.69 9.96
C LYS A 31 -8.10 12.96 10.79
N GLU A 32 -9.32 12.87 10.25
CA GLU A 32 -10.46 12.12 10.81
C GLU A 32 -10.36 10.61 10.56
N SER A 33 -9.39 10.15 9.76
CA SER A 33 -9.22 8.73 9.46
C SER A 33 -8.70 7.97 10.68
N THR A 34 -9.24 6.78 10.90
CA THR A 34 -8.62 5.80 11.80
C THR A 34 -7.39 5.21 11.12
N ILE A 35 -6.22 5.37 11.74
CA ILE A 35 -4.95 4.83 11.24
C ILE A 35 -4.50 3.69 12.14
N TYR A 36 -4.20 2.54 11.52
CA TYR A 36 -3.53 1.43 12.16
C TYR A 36 -2.11 1.33 11.63
N THR A 37 -1.11 1.34 12.53
CA THR A 37 0.30 1.12 12.16
C THR A 37 0.89 -0.03 12.95
N ASP A 38 1.98 -0.58 12.45
CA ASP A 38 2.85 -1.44 13.24
C ASP A 38 3.57 -0.61 14.33
N GLY A 39 4.39 -1.29 15.14
CA GLY A 39 5.19 -0.68 16.20
C GLY A 39 6.42 0.09 15.71
N PHE A 40 6.52 0.45 14.43
CA PHE A 40 7.69 1.12 13.90
C PHE A 40 7.75 2.59 14.36
N LYS A 41 8.91 2.99 14.93
CA LYS A 41 9.13 4.29 15.58
C LYS A 41 8.75 5.50 14.72
N SER A 42 8.87 5.38 13.40
CA SER A 42 8.56 6.51 12.51
C SER A 42 7.09 6.93 12.51
N TYR A 43 6.19 6.07 13.01
CA TYR A 43 4.77 6.38 13.18
C TYR A 43 4.45 7.02 14.53
N ASP A 44 5.41 7.09 15.47
CA ASP A 44 5.16 7.58 16.83
C ASP A 44 4.62 9.01 16.86
N GLY A 45 5.06 9.83 15.91
CA GLY A 45 4.65 11.22 15.81
C GLY A 45 3.21 11.44 15.33
N LEU A 46 2.51 10.43 14.80
CA LEU A 46 1.21 10.63 14.13
C LEU A 46 0.16 11.36 15.01
N VAL A 47 0.15 11.11 16.31
CA VAL A 47 -0.72 11.81 17.27
C VAL A 47 -0.43 13.31 17.30
N ASN A 48 0.85 13.70 17.29
CA ASN A 48 1.29 15.11 17.28
C ASN A 48 0.92 15.82 15.96
N TYR A 49 0.74 15.05 14.87
CA TYR A 49 0.24 15.56 13.59
C TYR A 49 -1.30 15.58 13.52
N GLY A 50 -2.02 15.36 14.62
CA GLY A 50 -3.48 15.48 14.66
C GLY A 50 -4.26 14.22 14.26
N TYR A 51 -3.59 13.08 14.08
CA TYR A 51 -4.27 11.79 13.90
C TYR A 51 -4.71 11.22 15.24
N LYS A 52 -5.81 11.76 15.78
CA LYS A 52 -6.34 11.40 17.12
C LYS A 52 -6.77 9.93 17.22
N ARG A 53 -7.13 9.30 16.10
CA ARG A 53 -7.56 7.89 16.00
C ARG A 53 -6.43 7.00 15.48
N HIS A 54 -5.25 7.10 16.10
CA HIS A 54 -4.09 6.27 15.78
C HIS A 54 -3.99 5.08 16.74
N TYR A 55 -3.98 3.87 16.18
CA TYR A 55 -3.84 2.63 16.93
C TYR A 55 -2.58 1.89 16.46
N ARG A 56 -1.77 1.45 17.41
CA ARG A 56 -0.60 0.61 17.14
C ARG A 56 -0.97 -0.84 17.31
N VAL A 57 -0.52 -1.68 16.40
CA VAL A 57 -0.76 -3.12 16.47
C VAL A 57 0.52 -3.81 16.86
N LYS A 58 0.46 -4.65 17.89
CA LYS A 58 1.62 -5.43 18.34
C LYS A 58 1.62 -6.79 17.65
N HIS A 59 2.54 -6.97 16.71
CA HIS A 59 2.71 -8.24 16.00
C HIS A 59 3.09 -9.43 16.90
N SER A 60 3.61 -9.18 18.11
CA SER A 60 4.03 -10.22 19.06
C SER A 60 2.88 -10.85 19.88
N GLU A 61 1.71 -10.23 19.93
CA GLU A 61 0.62 -10.62 20.86
C GLU A 61 -0.57 -11.32 20.16
N ASN A 62 -0.38 -11.86 18.94
CA ASN A 62 -1.43 -12.55 18.16
C ASN A 62 -2.72 -11.71 17.96
N GLU A 63 -2.63 -10.38 17.98
CA GLU A 63 -3.77 -9.46 17.79
C GLU A 63 -4.41 -9.54 16.39
N PHE A 64 -3.83 -10.33 15.48
CA PHE A 64 -4.36 -10.64 14.13
C PHE A 64 -5.77 -11.25 14.16
N ALA A 65 -6.14 -11.95 15.24
CA ALA A 65 -7.41 -12.67 15.35
C ALA A 65 -8.59 -11.83 15.86
N ARG A 66 -8.35 -10.62 16.41
CA ARG A 66 -9.41 -9.77 17.00
C ARG A 66 -10.03 -8.78 16.01
N GLY A 67 -10.29 -9.23 14.77
CA GLY A 67 -11.16 -8.51 13.84
C GLY A 67 -10.52 -7.35 13.04
N VAL A 68 -9.19 -7.19 13.05
CA VAL A 68 -8.52 -6.15 12.26
C VAL A 68 -8.28 -6.63 10.82
N ASN A 69 -9.36 -6.71 10.04
CA ASN A 69 -9.35 -7.08 8.61
C ASN A 69 -8.34 -6.29 7.76
N HIS A 70 -7.93 -5.10 8.22
CA HIS A 70 -7.00 -4.24 7.50
C HIS A 70 -5.55 -4.75 7.48
N ILE A 71 -5.10 -5.47 8.52
CA ILE A 71 -3.71 -5.93 8.60
C ILE A 71 -3.52 -7.18 7.74
N ASN A 72 -4.45 -8.12 7.85
CA ASN A 72 -4.50 -9.30 6.98
C ASN A 72 -4.54 -8.90 5.49
N GLY A 73 -5.22 -7.80 5.16
CA GLY A 73 -5.27 -7.26 3.80
C GLY A 73 -3.91 -6.75 3.29
N ILE A 74 -3.13 -6.03 4.10
CA ILE A 74 -1.83 -5.52 3.66
C ILE A 74 -0.77 -6.63 3.59
N GLU A 75 -0.83 -7.61 4.49
CA GLU A 75 0.04 -8.79 4.45
C GLU A 75 -0.24 -9.66 3.22
N ASN A 76 -1.52 -9.90 2.92
CA ASN A 76 -1.93 -10.60 1.70
C ASN A 76 -1.39 -9.90 0.44
N PHE A 77 -1.52 -8.57 0.36
CA PHE A 77 -0.95 -7.79 -0.74
C PHE A 77 0.56 -8.04 -0.91
N TRP A 78 1.33 -8.00 0.18
CA TRP A 78 2.77 -8.24 0.11
C TRP A 78 3.11 -9.70 -0.20
N GLY A 79 2.32 -10.67 0.26
CA GLY A 79 2.43 -12.07 -0.13
C GLY A 79 2.29 -12.24 -1.65
N LEU A 80 1.24 -11.66 -2.24
CA LEU A 80 1.01 -11.67 -3.69
C LEU A 80 2.15 -11.01 -4.47
N CYS A 81 2.65 -9.86 -3.99
CA CYS A 81 3.79 -9.18 -4.61
C CYS A 81 5.04 -10.06 -4.61
N LYS A 82 5.37 -10.69 -3.48
CA LYS A 82 6.55 -11.57 -3.35
C LYS A 82 6.48 -12.75 -4.31
N VAL A 83 5.34 -13.44 -4.37
CA VAL A 83 5.12 -14.57 -5.29
C VAL A 83 5.21 -14.14 -6.75
N ARG A 84 4.63 -12.99 -7.12
CA ARG A 84 4.73 -12.49 -8.48
C ARG A 84 6.17 -12.11 -8.84
N LEU A 85 6.85 -11.40 -7.96
CA LEU A 85 8.19 -10.88 -8.22
C LEU A 85 9.25 -11.99 -8.26
N SER A 86 9.09 -13.04 -7.46
CA SER A 86 10.01 -14.19 -7.46
C SER A 86 10.05 -14.92 -8.80
N ARG A 87 8.93 -14.94 -9.54
CA ARG A 87 8.85 -15.54 -10.88
C ARG A 87 9.75 -14.88 -11.91
N PHE A 88 10.14 -13.62 -11.71
CA PHE A 88 11.07 -12.93 -12.60
C PHE A 88 12.54 -13.31 -12.37
N ARG A 89 12.85 -14.03 -11.28
CA ARG A 89 14.23 -14.43 -10.89
C ARG A 89 15.19 -13.23 -10.76
N GLY A 90 14.64 -12.06 -10.44
CA GLY A 90 15.35 -10.79 -10.39
C GLY A 90 14.64 -9.71 -11.20
N VAL A 91 14.70 -8.48 -10.74
CA VAL A 91 14.13 -7.31 -11.42
C VAL A 91 15.16 -6.19 -11.37
N HIS A 92 15.42 -5.55 -12.50
CA HIS A 92 16.30 -4.39 -12.53
C HIS A 92 15.75 -3.28 -11.63
N LYS A 93 16.62 -2.66 -10.81
CA LYS A 93 16.24 -1.63 -9.83
C LYS A 93 15.40 -0.50 -10.43
N HIS A 94 15.74 -0.04 -11.64
CA HIS A 94 15.01 1.04 -12.32
C HIS A 94 13.61 0.61 -12.82
N LYS A 95 13.35 -0.69 -12.98
CA LYS A 95 12.03 -1.23 -13.39
C LYS A 95 11.15 -1.63 -12.21
N PHE A 96 11.74 -1.81 -11.02
CA PHE A 96 11.02 -2.28 -9.84
C PHE A 96 9.77 -1.46 -9.52
N TYR A 97 9.86 -0.13 -9.68
CA TYR A 97 8.72 0.77 -9.49
C TYR A 97 7.50 0.37 -10.34
N TYR A 98 7.69 0.05 -11.61
CA TYR A 98 6.61 -0.35 -12.51
C TYR A 98 5.99 -1.67 -12.10
N HIS A 99 6.79 -2.66 -11.69
CA HIS A 99 6.27 -3.94 -11.20
C HIS A 99 5.49 -3.79 -9.89
N LEU A 100 5.95 -2.93 -8.98
CA LEU A 100 5.23 -2.62 -7.74
C LEU A 100 3.88 -1.96 -8.04
N LYS A 101 3.85 -1.01 -8.98
CA LYS A 101 2.60 -0.35 -9.41
C LYS A 101 1.66 -1.28 -10.17
N GLU A 102 2.17 -2.21 -10.95
CA GLU A 102 1.35 -3.27 -11.56
C GLU A 102 0.71 -4.15 -10.48
N CYS A 103 1.45 -4.53 -9.43
CA CYS A 103 0.91 -5.32 -8.32
C CYS A 103 -0.17 -4.54 -7.56
N GLU A 104 0.06 -3.24 -7.28
CA GLU A 104 -0.94 -2.35 -6.70
C GLU A 104 -2.22 -2.32 -7.55
N TRP A 105 -2.09 -2.14 -8.86
CA TRP A 105 -3.22 -2.13 -9.78
C TRP A 105 -3.98 -3.47 -9.75
N ARG A 106 -3.29 -4.59 -9.96
CA ARG A 106 -3.92 -5.92 -9.93
C ARG A 106 -4.65 -6.20 -8.63
N PHE A 107 -4.06 -5.84 -7.50
CA PHE A 107 -4.70 -6.02 -6.20
C PHE A 107 -5.95 -5.14 -6.06
N ASN A 108 -5.89 -3.89 -6.49
CA ASN A 108 -7.03 -2.96 -6.40
C ASN A 108 -8.20 -3.34 -7.31
N TYR A 109 -7.93 -3.97 -8.45
CA TYR A 109 -8.92 -4.42 -9.43
C TYR A 109 -9.16 -5.95 -9.36
N ARG A 110 -8.77 -6.62 -8.27
CA ARG A 110 -8.81 -8.09 -8.14
C ARG A 110 -10.20 -8.74 -8.28
N ASN A 111 -11.26 -7.95 -8.04
CA ASN A 111 -12.64 -8.39 -8.18
C ASN A 111 -13.27 -7.95 -9.51
N GLU A 112 -12.49 -7.30 -10.38
CA GLU A 112 -12.93 -6.85 -11.70
C GLU A 112 -12.28 -7.70 -12.80
N ASN A 113 -12.83 -7.59 -14.01
CA ASN A 113 -12.19 -8.17 -15.18
C ASN A 113 -11.02 -7.28 -15.62
N LEU A 114 -9.80 -7.67 -15.21
CA LEU A 114 -8.57 -6.93 -15.47
C LEU A 114 -8.35 -6.60 -16.95
N TYR A 115 -8.75 -7.48 -17.87
CA TYR A 115 -8.63 -7.24 -19.30
C TYR A 115 -9.48 -6.03 -19.72
N PHE A 116 -10.76 -6.00 -19.33
CA PHE A 116 -11.63 -4.86 -19.62
C PHE A 116 -11.15 -3.58 -18.92
N CYS A 117 -10.68 -3.66 -17.67
CA CYS A 117 -10.13 -2.52 -16.96
C CYS A 117 -8.93 -1.92 -17.71
N LEU A 118 -8.01 -2.78 -18.19
CA LEU A 118 -6.83 -2.37 -18.94
C LEU A 118 -7.21 -1.72 -20.27
N LEU A 119 -8.12 -2.33 -21.04
CA LEU A 119 -8.59 -1.75 -22.30
C LEU A 119 -9.23 -0.37 -22.10
N LYS A 120 -10.08 -0.23 -21.09
CA LYS A 120 -10.70 1.05 -20.73
C LYS A 120 -9.64 2.10 -20.37
N TRP A 121 -8.57 1.69 -19.69
CA TRP A 121 -7.49 2.58 -19.29
C TRP A 121 -6.62 3.02 -20.47
N LEU A 122 -6.24 2.08 -21.35
CA LEU A 122 -5.49 2.35 -22.59
C LEU A 122 -6.28 3.23 -23.55
N ARG A 123 -7.61 3.06 -23.64
CA ARG A 123 -8.47 3.94 -24.45
C ARG A 123 -8.47 5.39 -23.94
N LYS A 124 -8.42 5.59 -22.62
CA LYS A 124 -8.38 6.92 -22.00
C LYS A 124 -6.98 7.54 -22.00
N ASN A 125 -5.95 6.70 -21.94
CA ASN A 125 -4.55 7.10 -21.87
C ASN A 125 -3.79 6.34 -22.98
N PRO A 126 -3.98 6.73 -24.25
CA PRO A 126 -3.33 6.05 -25.36
C PRO A 126 -1.81 6.10 -25.18
N LEU A 127 -1.14 5.00 -25.56
CA LEU A 127 0.30 4.94 -25.57
C LEU A 127 0.80 5.97 -26.58
N LYS A 128 1.54 6.97 -26.09
CA LYS A 128 2.32 7.84 -26.97
C LYS A 128 3.52 7.00 -27.43
N LEU A 129 3.46 6.51 -28.65
CA LEU A 129 4.63 5.95 -29.31
C LEU A 129 5.59 7.13 -29.50
N SER A 130 6.72 7.05 -28.80
CA SER A 130 7.87 7.93 -28.98
C SER A 130 8.54 7.67 -30.32
#